data_AF-A0A1F4CZN8-F1
#
_entry.id   AF-A0A1F4CZN8-F1
#
_cell.length_a   1.000
_cell.length_b   1.000
_cell.length_c   1.000
_cell.angle_alpha   90.00
_cell.angle_beta   90.00
_cell.angle_gamma   90.00
#
_symmetry.space_group_name_H-M   'P 1'
#
loop_
_entity.id
_entity.type
_entity.pdbx_description
1 polymer ?
#
loop_
_entity_poly.entity_id
_entity_poly.type
_entity_poly.pdbx_seq_one_letter_code
_entity_poly.pdbx_strand_id
1 'polypeptide(L)'
;MGTLLTTIVIVGLLLFAAAAVVPGVVAVWRRVMNDSGTLQLWQMMRRRGLKPEDAAGEERALAVAVRRCTLCPSTEQCERWLAGEGEAPESFCPNATYLENLERSKRRAAAKLIPTSAKVAAPR
;
A
#
# COMPACT_ATOMS: atom_id res chain seq x y z
N MET A 1 36.96 -17.58 39.55
CA MET A 1 35.82 -18.37 39.02
C MET A 1 34.52 -17.58 38.98
N GLY A 2 34.16 -16.80 40.02
CA GLY A 2 32.89 -16.03 40.03
C GLY A 2 32.73 -15.04 38.88
N THR A 3 33.73 -14.21 38.59
CA THR A 3 33.68 -13.19 37.53
C THR A 3 33.50 -13.77 36.12
N LEU A 4 34.16 -14.89 35.83
CA LEU A 4 34.05 -15.59 34.54
C LEU A 4 32.62 -16.08 34.29
N LEU A 5 32.00 -16.70 35.30
CA LEU A 5 30.62 -17.16 35.23
C LEU A 5 29.65 -15.99 35.00
N THR A 6 29.83 -14.89 35.74
CA THR A 6 29.00 -13.70 35.60
C THR A 6 29.10 -13.10 34.19
N THR A 7 30.30 -13.02 33.63
CA THR A 7 30.50 -12.52 32.26
C THR A 7 29.81 -13.38 31.22
N ILE A 8 29.86 -14.71 31.36
CA ILE A 8 29.22 -15.64 30.43
C ILE A 8 27.70 -15.46 30.45
N VAL A 9 27.10 -15.33 31.63
CA VAL A 9 25.65 -15.14 31.79
C VAL A 9 25.20 -13.82 31.16
N ILE A 10 25.92 -12.73 31.39
CA ILE A 10 25.58 -11.41 30.83
C ILE A 10 25.65 -11.44 29.29
N VAL A 11 26.73 -11.99 28.73
CA VAL A 11 26.90 -12.08 27.28
C VAL A 11 25.80 -12.96 26.67
N GLY A 12 25.47 -14.08 27.29
CA GLY A 12 24.39 -14.96 26.85
C GLY A 12 23.02 -14.26 26.80
N LEU A 13 22.68 -13.49 27.85
CA LEU A 13 21.43 -12.73 27.91
C LEU A 13 21.38 -11.62 26.84
N LEU A 14 22.49 -10.91 26.62
CA LEU A 14 22.56 -9.88 25.59
C LEU A 14 22.40 -10.47 24.18
N LEU A 15 23.04 -11.60 23.89
CA LEU A 15 22.91 -12.29 22.62
C LEU A 15 21.48 -12.80 22.40
N PHE A 16 20.85 -13.35 23.44
CA PHE A 16 19.47 -13.81 23.38
C PHE A 16 18.50 -12.65 23.12
N ALA A 17 18.65 -11.53 23.84
CA ALA A 17 17.84 -10.33 23.65
C ALA A 17 18.03 -9.75 22.23
N ALA A 18 19.26 -9.69 21.74
CA ALA A 18 19.55 -9.26 20.37
C ALA A 18 18.90 -10.19 19.33
N ALA A 19 19.01 -11.51 19.51
CA ALA A 19 18.39 -12.48 18.61
C ALA A 19 16.86 -12.38 18.58
N ALA A 20 16.22 -11.96 19.68
CA ALA A 20 14.78 -11.73 19.73
C ALA A 20 14.34 -10.41 19.07
N VAL A 21 15.13 -9.33 19.23
CA VAL A 21 14.74 -7.98 18.78
C VAL A 21 15.17 -7.68 17.35
N VAL A 22 16.39 -8.07 16.97
CA VAL A 22 17.00 -7.73 15.66
C VAL A 22 16.14 -8.19 14.47
N PRO A 23 15.55 -9.40 14.43
CA PRO A 23 14.74 -9.82 13.29
C PRO A 23 13.53 -8.90 13.04
N GLY A 24 12.86 -8.46 14.12
CA GLY A 24 11.73 -7.54 14.03
C GLY A 24 12.17 -6.17 13.51
N VAL A 25 13.26 -5.62 14.06
CA VAL A 25 13.83 -4.34 13.62
C VAL A 25 14.28 -4.41 12.16
N VAL A 26 14.97 -5.48 11.75
CA VAL A 26 15.43 -5.68 10.37
C VAL A 26 14.25 -5.85 9.41
N ALA A 27 13.19 -6.57 9.80
CA ALA A 27 11.99 -6.73 8.97
C ALA A 27 11.28 -5.39 8.75
N VAL A 28 11.11 -4.59 9.82
CA VAL A 28 10.55 -3.24 9.73
C VAL A 28 11.45 -2.34 8.89
N TRP A 29 12.76 -2.37 9.12
CA TRP A 29 13.70 -1.50 8.42
C TRP A 29 13.82 -1.84 6.93
N ARG A 30 13.85 -3.13 6.56
CA ARG A 30 13.82 -3.55 5.15
C ARG A 30 12.56 -3.06 4.45
N ARG A 31 11.40 -3.12 5.11
CA ARG A 31 10.13 -2.64 4.56
C ARG A 31 10.16 -1.12 4.32
N VAL A 32 10.71 -0.36 5.26
CA VAL A 32 10.86 1.10 5.14
C VAL A 32 11.94 1.51 4.12
N MET A 33 13.04 0.77 4.01
CA MET A 33 14.10 1.09 3.03
C MET A 33 13.73 0.67 1.60
N ASN A 34 12.97 -0.42 1.43
CA ASN A 34 12.40 -0.78 0.12
C ASN A 34 11.35 0.22 -0.38
N ASP A 35 10.80 1.09 0.48
CA ASP A 35 9.94 2.22 0.10
C ASP A 35 10.69 3.34 -0.67
N SER A 36 11.98 3.14 -0.99
CA SER A 36 12.71 3.99 -1.95
C SER A 36 12.13 3.90 -3.38
N GLY A 37 11.37 2.85 -3.69
CA GLY A 37 10.53 2.76 -4.88
C GLY A 37 9.12 3.25 -4.56
N THR A 38 8.50 4.04 -5.46
CA THR A 38 7.13 4.56 -5.29
C THR A 38 6.21 3.52 -4.63
N LEU A 39 5.63 3.84 -3.45
CA LEU A 39 4.72 2.96 -2.69
C LEU A 39 3.90 2.09 -3.65
N GLN A 40 3.81 0.78 -3.39
CA GLN A 40 3.04 -0.14 -4.23
C GLN A 40 1.59 0.35 -4.45
N LEU A 41 1.02 1.07 -3.48
CA LEU A 41 -0.27 1.77 -3.64
C LEU A 41 -0.29 2.71 -4.86
N TRP A 42 0.76 3.50 -5.09
CA TRP A 42 0.87 4.38 -6.26
C TRP A 42 0.94 3.58 -7.57
N GLN A 43 1.60 2.43 -7.56
CA GLN A 43 1.64 1.53 -8.71
C GLN A 43 0.26 0.95 -8.99
N MET A 44 -0.46 0.52 -7.94
CA MET A 44 -1.83 0.03 -8.04
C MET A 44 -2.77 1.10 -8.60
N MET A 45 -2.67 2.34 -8.09
CA MET A 45 -3.43 3.48 -8.59
C MET A 45 -3.14 3.71 -10.08
N ARG A 46 -1.87 3.80 -10.48
CA ARG A 46 -1.49 4.01 -11.89
C ARG A 46 -2.03 2.91 -12.80
N ARG A 47 -1.94 1.65 -12.40
CA ARG A 47 -2.47 0.52 -13.18
C ARG A 47 -3.99 0.59 -13.35
N ARG A 48 -4.70 1.16 -12.38
CA ARG A 48 -6.15 1.43 -12.43
C ARG A 48 -6.49 2.77 -13.11
N GLY A 49 -5.51 3.44 -13.73
CA GLY A 49 -5.70 4.74 -14.37
C GLY A 49 -5.93 5.89 -13.38
N LEU A 50 -5.59 5.70 -12.11
CA LEU A 50 -5.68 6.70 -11.05
C LEU A 50 -4.33 7.41 -10.85
N LYS A 51 -4.40 8.63 -10.33
CA LYS A 51 -3.26 9.41 -9.84
C LYS A 51 -3.53 9.89 -8.42
N PRO A 52 -2.51 10.21 -7.61
CA PRO A 52 -2.71 10.73 -6.25
C PRO A 52 -3.64 11.95 -6.20
N GLU A 53 -3.62 12.79 -7.23
CA GLU A 53 -4.48 13.98 -7.33
C GLU A 53 -5.97 13.63 -7.49
N ASP A 54 -6.30 12.41 -7.96
CA ASP A 54 -7.70 11.96 -8.04
C ASP A 54 -8.32 11.78 -6.63
N ALA A 55 -7.50 11.73 -5.57
CA ALA A 55 -7.91 11.69 -4.17
C ALA A 55 -8.01 13.07 -3.50
N ALA A 56 -8.01 14.15 -4.27
CA ALA A 56 -8.22 15.50 -3.73
C ALA A 56 -9.57 15.59 -2.97
N GLY A 57 -9.54 16.12 -1.74
CA GLY A 57 -10.68 16.15 -0.83
C GLY A 57 -10.91 14.85 -0.03
N GLU A 58 -10.08 13.82 -0.23
CA GLU A 58 -10.08 12.57 0.53
C GLU A 58 -8.73 12.32 1.24
N GLU A 59 -8.01 13.38 1.65
CA GLU A 59 -6.64 13.30 2.17
C GLU A 59 -6.52 12.35 3.38
N ARG A 60 -7.54 12.37 4.26
CA ARG A 60 -7.60 11.48 5.41
C ARG A 60 -7.76 10.01 4.99
N ALA A 61 -8.59 9.74 4.00
CA ALA A 61 -8.79 8.37 3.50
C ALA A 61 -7.53 7.87 2.78
N LEU A 62 -6.87 8.74 2.01
CA LEU A 62 -5.60 8.45 1.36
C LEU A 62 -4.50 8.11 2.39
N ALA A 63 -4.38 8.91 3.46
CA ALA A 63 -3.39 8.65 4.52
C ALA A 63 -3.63 7.29 5.22
N VAL A 64 -4.90 6.93 5.46
CA VAL A 64 -5.26 5.61 5.99
C VAL A 64 -4.91 4.49 5.01
N ALA A 65 -5.18 4.67 3.72
CA ALA A 65 -4.85 3.71 2.68
C ALA A 65 -3.33 3.50 2.55
N VAL A 66 -2.54 4.57 2.60
CA VAL A 66 -1.07 4.52 2.62
C VAL A 66 -0.59 3.69 3.81
N ARG A 67 -1.06 4.01 5.02
CA ARG A 67 -0.67 3.27 6.24
C ARG A 67 -1.04 1.78 6.15
N ARG A 68 -2.23 1.45 5.65
CA ARG A 68 -2.66 0.06 5.42
C ARG A 68 -1.74 -0.65 4.43
N CYS A 69 -1.35 0.02 3.35
CA CYS A 69 -0.46 -0.54 2.34
C CYS A 69 0.93 -0.80 2.92
N THR A 70 1.52 0.17 3.63
CA THR A 70 2.85 0.04 4.23
C THR A 70 2.92 -1.13 5.23
N LEU A 71 1.85 -1.39 5.97
CA LEU A 71 1.80 -2.47 6.97
C LEU A 71 1.28 -3.81 6.41
N CYS A 72 0.88 -3.86 5.14
CA CYS A 72 0.23 -5.03 4.55
C CYS A 72 1.23 -6.19 4.37
N PRO A 73 0.90 -7.41 4.84
CA PRO A 73 1.75 -8.60 4.64
C PRO A 73 1.67 -9.19 3.23
N SER A 74 0.66 -8.85 2.43
CA SER A 74 0.38 -9.45 1.12
C SER A 74 1.24 -8.89 -0.03
N THR A 75 2.50 -8.56 0.25
CA THR A 75 3.42 -7.92 -0.73
C THR A 75 3.64 -8.78 -1.97
N GLU A 76 3.82 -10.10 -1.80
CA GLU A 76 4.04 -11.02 -2.93
C GLU A 76 2.81 -11.13 -3.86
N GLN A 77 1.60 -11.16 -3.28
CA GLN A 77 0.36 -11.17 -4.06
C GLN A 77 0.18 -9.84 -4.80
N CYS A 78 0.55 -8.72 -4.16
CA CYS A 78 0.54 -7.39 -4.77
C CYS A 78 1.49 -7.31 -5.97
N GLU A 79 2.72 -7.81 -5.82
CA GLU A 79 3.73 -7.81 -6.90
C GLU A 79 3.30 -8.68 -8.08
N ARG A 80 2.80 -9.90 -7.83
CA ARG A 80 2.25 -10.77 -8.89
C ARG A 80 1.11 -10.08 -9.61
N TRP A 81 0.18 -9.50 -8.85
CA TRP A 81 -0.89 -8.70 -9.43
C TRP A 81 -0.31 -7.60 -10.33
N LEU A 82 0.53 -6.71 -9.79
CA LEU A 82 1.14 -5.59 -10.52
C LEU A 82 1.89 -6.02 -11.78
N ALA A 83 2.50 -7.21 -11.79
CA ALA A 83 3.18 -7.79 -12.95
C ALA A 83 2.24 -8.26 -14.07
N GLY A 84 0.93 -8.33 -13.83
CA GLY A 84 -0.04 -8.84 -14.81
C GLY A 84 -0.64 -10.19 -14.46
N GLU A 85 -0.23 -10.80 -13.35
CA GLU A 85 -0.52 -12.19 -13.00
C GLU A 85 -1.37 -12.29 -11.72
N GLY A 86 -1.82 -13.49 -11.36
CA GLY A 86 -2.42 -13.72 -10.04
C GLY A 86 -3.87 -13.26 -9.88
N GLU A 87 -4.30 -13.25 -8.62
CA GLU A 87 -5.70 -13.04 -8.24
C GLU A 87 -6.13 -11.57 -8.34
N ALA A 88 -7.45 -11.37 -8.42
CA ALA A 88 -8.04 -10.04 -8.36
C ALA A 88 -7.75 -9.39 -6.99
N PRO A 89 -7.41 -8.10 -6.94
CA PRO A 89 -6.96 -7.44 -5.72
C PRO A 89 -8.03 -7.40 -4.62
N GLU A 90 -9.30 -7.62 -4.97
CA GLU A 90 -10.40 -7.77 -4.03
C GLU A 90 -10.22 -8.99 -3.10
N SER A 91 -9.44 -10.02 -3.50
CA SER A 91 -9.18 -11.20 -2.67
C SER A 91 -8.11 -10.98 -1.60
N PHE A 92 -7.16 -10.06 -1.81
CA PHE A 92 -5.98 -9.92 -0.94
C PHE A 92 -5.67 -8.50 -0.48
N CYS A 93 -6.12 -7.46 -1.20
CA CYS A 93 -5.72 -6.08 -0.94
C CYS A 93 -6.67 -5.39 0.06
N PRO A 94 -6.19 -4.94 1.24
CA PRO A 94 -7.03 -4.23 2.20
C PRO A 94 -7.49 -2.84 1.74
N ASN A 95 -6.97 -2.37 0.60
CA ASN A 95 -7.33 -1.09 -0.02
C ASN A 95 -8.20 -1.27 -1.28
N ALA A 96 -8.62 -2.48 -1.64
CA ALA A 96 -9.39 -2.73 -2.87
C ALA A 96 -10.65 -1.85 -2.96
N THR A 97 -11.47 -1.83 -1.91
CA THR A 97 -12.68 -1.01 -1.85
C THR A 97 -12.38 0.50 -1.94
N TYR A 98 -11.28 0.96 -1.35
CA TYR A 98 -10.88 2.37 -1.45
C TYR A 98 -10.53 2.74 -2.90
N LEU A 99 -9.75 1.91 -3.57
CA LEU A 99 -9.37 2.12 -4.98
C LEU A 99 -10.59 2.09 -5.90
N GLU A 100 -11.51 1.16 -5.71
CA GLU A 100 -12.77 1.09 -6.48
C GLU A 100 -13.64 2.33 -6.31
N ASN A 101 -13.76 2.83 -5.08
CA ASN A 101 -14.51 4.04 -4.78
C ASN A 101 -13.87 5.24 -5.48
N LEU A 102 -12.55 5.34 -5.45
CA LEU A 102 -11.82 6.42 -6.10
C LEU A 102 -12.01 6.40 -7.63
N GLU A 103 -11.93 5.23 -8.26
CA GLU A 103 -12.26 5.08 -9.68
C GLU A 103 -13.70 5.50 -9.99
N ARG A 104 -14.66 5.13 -9.14
CA ARG A 104 -16.06 5.50 -9.30
C ARG A 104 -16.26 7.02 -9.19
N SER A 105 -15.62 7.66 -8.21
CA SER A 105 -15.62 9.12 -8.05
C SER A 105 -15.03 9.82 -9.28
N LYS A 106 -13.88 9.35 -9.78
CA LYS A 106 -13.26 9.86 -11.01
C LYS A 106 -14.17 9.73 -12.23
N ARG A 107 -14.79 8.56 -12.43
CA ARG A 107 -15.75 8.33 -13.52
C ARG A 107 -16.95 9.27 -13.44
N ARG A 108 -17.50 9.49 -12.24
CA ARG A 108 -18.62 10.43 -12.01
C ARG A 108 -18.22 11.88 -12.30
N ALA A 109 -17.04 12.30 -11.86
CA ALA A 109 -16.51 13.63 -12.14
C ALA A 109 -16.34 13.85 -13.65
N ALA A 110 -15.77 12.87 -14.36
CA ALA A 110 -15.62 12.91 -15.82
C ALA A 110 -16.97 12.99 -16.55
N ALA A 111 -17.97 12.21 -16.14
CA ALA A 111 -19.30 12.23 -16.75
C ALA A 111 -20.02 13.59 -16.59
N LYS A 112 -19.81 14.29 -15.46
CA LYS A 112 -20.38 15.62 -15.22
C LYS A 112 -19.77 16.70 -16.13
N LEU A 113 -18.53 16.50 -16.59
CA LEU A 113 -17.80 17.44 -17.44
C LEU A 113 -18.14 17.33 -18.93
N ILE A 114 -18.85 16.28 -19.36
CA ILE A 114 -19.32 16.16 -20.75
C ILE A 114 -20.59 17.00 -20.89
N PRO A 115 -20.56 18.15 -21.61
CA PRO A 115 -21.76 18.95 -21.78
C PRO A 115 -22.76 18.21 -22.66
N THR A 116 -24.02 18.26 -22.25
CA THR A 116 -25.20 17.68 -22.90
C THR A 116 -25.56 18.37 -24.23
N SER A 117 -24.57 18.70 -25.08
CA SER A 117 -24.80 19.39 -26.36
C SER A 117 -25.19 18.44 -27.52
N ALA A 118 -25.24 17.12 -27.30
CA ALA A 118 -25.61 16.15 -28.33
C ALA A 118 -27.13 15.86 -28.45
N LYS A 119 -28.02 16.67 -27.85
CA LYS A 119 -29.48 16.43 -27.88
C LYS A 119 -30.29 17.34 -28.82
N VAL A 120 -29.65 18.12 -29.70
CA VAL A 120 -30.35 18.99 -30.67
C VAL A 120 -29.90 18.67 -32.10
N ALA A 121 -30.38 17.56 -32.65
CA ALA A 121 -30.42 17.30 -34.08
C ALA A 121 -31.36 16.13 -34.38
N ALA A 122 -32.66 16.32 -34.17
CA ALA A 122 -33.69 15.52 -34.82
C ALA A 122 -34.43 16.44 -35.79
N PRO A 123 -34.25 16.28 -37.12
CA PRO A 123 -35.10 16.97 -38.08
C PRO A 123 -36.52 16.40 -38.03
N ARG A 124 -37.50 17.31 -38.16
CA ARG A 124 -38.94 17.04 -38.24
C ARG A 124 -39.29 16.24 -39.48
#